data_AF-A0A6V8EVJ3-F1
#
_entry.id   AF-A0A6V8EVJ3-F1
#
_cell.length_a   1.000
_cell.length_b   1.000
_cell.length_c   1.000
_cell.angle_alpha   90.00
_cell.angle_beta   90.00
_cell.angle_gamma   90.00
#
_symmetry.space_group_name_H-M   'P 1'
#
loop_
_entity.id
_entity.type
_entity.pdbx_description
1 polymer ?
#
loop_
_entity_poly.entity_id
_entity_poly.type
_entity_poly.pdbx_seq_one_letter_code
_entity_poly.pdbx_strand_id
1 'polypeptide(L)'
;HGFAVEDPAKGMIAPHPSGAHSDSNENILESKFESRYVNANDGTVEGLDLIDRPCFTIQFHPEACPGPHDASLLFDRFSDIVDDHLNSALEVRSRA
;
A
#
# COMPACT_ATOMS: atom_id res chain seq x y z
N HIS A 1 -3.62 -14.39 -4.33
CA HIS A 1 -3.01 -13.37 -5.21
C HIS A 1 -1.55 -13.28 -4.82
N GLY A 2 -0.67 -13.75 -5.71
CA GLY A 2 0.77 -13.83 -5.45
C GLY A 2 1.41 -12.46 -5.53
N PHE A 3 2.39 -12.24 -4.66
CA PHE A 3 3.16 -11.02 -4.51
C PHE A 3 4.06 -10.80 -5.74
N ALA A 4 3.56 -10.10 -6.76
CA ALA A 4 4.32 -9.68 -7.93
C ALA A 4 4.21 -8.17 -8.10
N VAL A 5 4.77 -7.46 -7.13
CA VAL A 5 4.94 -6.01 -7.16
C VAL A 5 6.35 -5.74 -7.66
N GLU A 6 6.51 -4.73 -8.51
CA GLU A 6 7.74 -4.48 -9.27
C GLU A 6 9.00 -4.29 -8.39
N ASP A 7 10.07 -5.04 -8.69
CA ASP A 7 11.45 -4.76 -8.25
C ASP A 7 12.03 -3.68 -9.20
N PRO A 8 12.46 -2.51 -8.68
CA PRO A 8 12.97 -1.40 -9.50
C PRO A 8 14.16 -1.75 -10.42
N ALA A 9 14.85 -2.87 -10.19
CA ALA A 9 16.08 -3.23 -10.90
C ALA A 9 15.91 -4.32 -11.99
N LYS A 10 14.80 -5.09 -12.00
CA LYS A 10 14.70 -6.31 -12.83
C LYS A 10 13.59 -6.31 -13.87
N GLY A 11 12.60 -5.44 -13.77
CA GLY A 11 11.50 -5.36 -14.73
C GLY A 11 10.61 -6.61 -14.77
N MET A 12 9.48 -6.47 -15.48
CA MET A 12 8.34 -7.41 -15.60
C MET A 12 8.71 -8.89 -15.84
N ILE A 13 8.14 -9.82 -15.06
CA ILE A 13 8.47 -11.26 -15.11
C ILE A 13 7.35 -12.15 -15.68
N ALA A 14 6.04 -11.81 -15.63
CA ALA A 14 4.98 -12.55 -16.37
C ALA A 14 3.58 -11.88 -16.31
N PRO A 15 2.77 -11.81 -17.38
CA PRO A 15 1.42 -11.21 -17.35
C PRO A 15 0.40 -11.98 -16.48
N HIS A 16 -0.56 -11.28 -15.87
CA HIS A 16 -1.62 -11.84 -15.03
C HIS A 16 -2.77 -12.41 -15.90
N PRO A 17 -3.35 -13.59 -15.58
CA PRO A 17 -4.31 -14.27 -16.45
C PRO A 17 -5.66 -13.57 -16.61
N SER A 18 -6.02 -12.58 -15.78
CA SER A 18 -7.29 -11.84 -15.91
C SER A 18 -7.26 -10.74 -16.97
N GLY A 19 -6.08 -10.25 -17.38
CA GLY A 19 -5.95 -9.08 -18.26
C GLY A 19 -6.54 -7.79 -17.67
N ALA A 20 -6.78 -7.73 -16.36
CA ALA A 20 -7.28 -6.56 -15.69
C ALA A 20 -6.22 -5.45 -15.69
N HIS A 21 -6.61 -4.21 -15.95
CA HIS A 21 -5.76 -3.02 -15.83
C HIS A 21 -6.57 -1.95 -15.12
N SER A 22 -5.89 -1.09 -14.36
CA SER A 22 -6.55 0.05 -13.73
C SER A 22 -6.57 1.23 -14.71
N ASP A 23 -7.74 1.55 -15.25
CA ASP A 23 -7.91 2.77 -16.05
C ASP A 23 -7.72 4.02 -15.20
N SER A 24 -7.09 5.03 -15.79
CA SER A 24 -7.01 6.37 -15.20
C SER A 24 -8.39 7.03 -15.23
N ASN A 25 -9.05 7.08 -14.08
CA ASN A 25 -10.37 7.69 -13.91
C ASN A 25 -10.30 8.92 -13.00
N GLU A 26 -11.31 9.79 -13.10
CA GLU A 26 -11.44 10.94 -12.21
C GLU A 26 -11.62 10.48 -10.75
N ASN A 27 -10.87 11.10 -9.84
CA ASN A 27 -10.92 10.77 -8.44
C ASN A 27 -12.16 11.42 -7.79
N ILE A 28 -13.15 10.58 -7.49
CA ILE A 28 -14.42 11.00 -6.89
C ILE A 28 -14.37 11.26 -5.37
N LEU A 29 -13.26 10.93 -4.70
CA LEU A 29 -13.13 11.01 -3.24
C LEU A 29 -12.60 12.37 -2.77
N GLU A 30 -12.37 13.32 -3.69
CA GLU A 30 -11.80 14.68 -3.48
C GLU A 30 -10.49 14.73 -2.68
N SER A 31 -9.95 13.57 -2.33
CA SER A 31 -8.75 13.38 -1.52
C SER A 31 -7.60 13.03 -2.44
N LYS A 32 -6.40 13.56 -2.21
CA LYS A 32 -5.25 13.26 -3.06
C LYS A 32 -4.64 11.92 -2.66
N PHE A 33 -4.38 11.05 -3.63
CA PHE A 33 -3.71 9.78 -3.41
C PHE A 33 -2.54 9.61 -4.37
N GLU A 34 -1.53 8.87 -3.94
CA GLU A 34 -0.43 8.42 -4.79
C GLU A 34 -0.44 6.89 -4.87
N SER A 35 -0.19 6.35 -6.07
CA SER A 35 -0.02 4.91 -6.25
C SER A 35 1.36 4.51 -5.74
N ARG A 36 1.39 3.65 -4.71
CA ARG A 36 2.63 3.14 -4.13
C ARG A 36 3.06 1.83 -4.76
N TYR A 37 2.08 0.98 -5.07
CA TYR A 37 2.32 -0.34 -5.62
C TYR A 37 1.50 -0.51 -6.89
N VAL A 38 2.20 -0.92 -7.95
CA VAL A 38 1.60 -1.26 -9.24
C VAL A 38 2.02 -2.69 -9.56
N ASN A 39 1.06 -3.47 -10.04
CA ASN A 39 1.28 -4.84 -10.45
C ASN A 39 2.21 -4.86 -11.67
N ALA A 40 3.33 -5.58 -11.56
CA ALA A 40 4.32 -5.65 -12.63
C ALA A 40 3.80 -6.35 -13.89
N ASN A 41 2.69 -7.08 -13.79
CA ASN A 41 2.22 -7.99 -14.82
C ASN A 41 1.17 -7.33 -15.74
N ASP A 42 0.30 -6.51 -15.18
CA ASP A 42 -0.86 -5.94 -15.88
C ASP A 42 -1.11 -4.46 -15.57
N GLY A 43 -0.28 -3.84 -14.72
CA GLY A 43 -0.35 -2.42 -14.41
C GLY A 43 -1.52 -2.03 -13.50
N THR A 44 -2.20 -2.98 -12.85
CA THR A 44 -3.22 -2.65 -11.85
C THR A 44 -2.62 -1.97 -10.64
N VAL A 45 -3.37 -1.05 -10.03
CA VAL A 45 -2.99 -0.45 -8.75
C VAL A 45 -3.18 -1.48 -7.63
N GLU A 46 -2.10 -1.78 -6.92
CA GLU A 46 -2.05 -2.75 -5.83
C GLU A 46 -1.88 -2.09 -4.44
N GLY A 47 -1.74 -0.77 -4.40
CA GLY A 47 -1.70 -0.03 -3.14
C GLY A 47 -1.63 1.49 -3.33
N LEU A 48 -2.28 2.21 -2.42
CA LEU A 48 -2.39 3.67 -2.42
C LEU A 48 -1.87 4.24 -1.11
N ASP A 49 -1.23 5.41 -1.17
CA ASP A 49 -1.08 6.28 -0.01
C ASP A 49 -2.03 7.46 -0.11
N LEU A 50 -2.64 7.81 1.01
CA LEU A 50 -3.40 9.04 1.12
C LEU A 50 -2.44 10.20 1.42
N ILE A 51 -2.53 11.27 0.65
CA ILE A 51 -1.75 12.48 0.88
C ILE A 51 -2.34 13.24 2.07
N ASP A 52 -1.47 13.89 2.83
CA ASP A 52 -1.79 14.68 4.04
C ASP A 52 -2.30 13.88 5.24
N ARG A 53 -2.39 12.55 5.16
CA ARG A 53 -2.79 11.69 6.29
C ARG A 53 -1.94 10.41 6.34
N PRO A 54 -1.60 9.89 7.53
CA PRO A 54 -0.83 8.67 7.68
C PRO A 54 -1.74 7.44 7.44
N CYS A 55 -2.15 7.22 6.19
CA CYS A 55 -3.03 6.13 5.80
C CYS A 55 -2.56 5.55 4.47
N PHE A 56 -2.57 4.22 4.38
CA PHE A 56 -2.22 3.49 3.16
C PHE A 56 -3.10 2.27 2.99
N THR A 57 -3.19 1.76 1.76
CA THR A 57 -3.91 0.54 1.41
C THR A 57 -3.03 -0.38 0.57
N ILE A 58 -3.38 -1.67 0.60
CA ILE A 58 -2.80 -2.70 -0.25
C ILE A 58 -3.90 -3.65 -0.71
N GLN A 59 -3.76 -4.21 -1.90
CA GLN A 59 -4.68 -5.19 -2.47
C GLN A 59 -4.20 -6.64 -2.26
N PHE A 60 -2.90 -6.83 -2.02
CA PHE A 60 -2.31 -8.13 -1.70
C PHE A 60 -2.30 -8.41 -0.19
N HIS A 61 -1.97 -9.67 0.15
CA HIS A 61 -1.98 -10.21 1.50
C HIS A 61 -0.57 -10.19 2.12
N PRO A 62 -0.23 -9.24 3.01
CA PRO A 62 1.11 -9.11 3.58
C PRO A 62 1.43 -10.19 4.63
N GLU A 63 0.40 -10.86 5.17
CA GLU A 63 0.50 -11.93 6.16
C GLU A 63 1.07 -13.24 5.59
N ALA A 64 0.98 -13.41 4.26
CA ALA A 64 1.48 -14.53 3.47
C ALA A 64 1.27 -15.92 4.14
N CYS A 65 0.14 -16.57 3.87
CA CYS A 65 -0.14 -17.95 4.32
C CYS A 65 -1.02 -18.71 3.31
N PRO A 66 -0.47 -19.38 2.28
CA PRO A 66 0.95 -19.52 1.91
C PRO A 66 1.48 -18.37 1.02
N GLY A 67 2.79 -18.13 1.01
CA GLY A 67 3.42 -17.14 0.11
C GLY A 67 4.75 -16.59 0.65
N PRO A 68 5.44 -15.73 -0.12
CA PRO A 68 6.64 -15.04 0.35
C PRO A 68 6.29 -13.96 1.37
N HIS A 69 7.11 -13.80 2.41
CA HIS A 69 6.90 -12.82 3.49
C HIS A 69 7.47 -11.43 3.17
N ASP A 70 7.68 -11.12 1.89
CA ASP A 70 8.35 -9.90 1.42
C ASP A 70 7.59 -8.60 1.75
N ALA A 71 6.28 -8.71 2.06
CA ALA A 71 5.44 -7.58 2.48
C ALA A 71 5.26 -7.44 4.00
N SER A 72 5.91 -8.26 4.81
CA SER A 72 5.75 -8.23 6.28
C SER A 72 6.11 -6.87 6.90
N LEU A 73 7.02 -6.11 6.28
CA LEU A 73 7.39 -4.74 6.70
C LEU A 73 6.22 -3.75 6.71
N LEU A 74 5.12 -4.06 6.03
CA LEU A 74 3.91 -3.22 6.06
C LEU A 74 3.20 -3.27 7.41
N PHE A 75 3.39 -4.35 8.19
CA PHE A 75 2.92 -4.40 9.57
C PHE A 75 3.72 -3.44 10.45
N ASP A 76 5.04 -3.38 10.27
CA ASP A 76 5.90 -2.44 11.00
C ASP A 76 5.52 -0.99 10.68
N ARG A 77 5.36 -0.67 9.39
CA ARG A 77 4.88 0.65 8.95
C ARG A 77 3.53 1.02 9.59
N PHE A 78 2.61 0.06 9.68
CA PHE A 78 1.32 0.30 10.35
C PHE A 78 1.49 0.53 11.85
N SER A 79 2.36 -0.24 12.51
CA SER A 79 2.68 -0.06 13.93
C SER A 79 3.23 1.34 14.21
N ASP A 80 4.17 1.82 13.39
CA ASP A 80 4.76 3.15 13.52
C ASP A 80 3.69 4.25 13.45
N ILE A 81 2.74 4.14 12.51
CA ILE A 81 1.62 5.09 12.38
C ILE A 81 0.75 5.11 13.64
N VAL A 82 0.47 3.95 14.22
CA VAL A 82 -0.33 3.84 15.44
C VAL A 82 0.41 4.45 16.63
N ASP A 83 1.70 4.13 16.77
CA ASP A 83 2.54 4.65 17.85
C ASP A 83 2.66 6.17 17.79
N ASP A 84 2.90 6.74 16.61
CA ASP A 84 2.95 8.19 16.41
C ASP A 84 1.62 8.86 16.77
N HIS A 85 0.49 8.27 16.38
CA HIS A 85 -0.84 8.79 16.71
C HIS A 85 -1.10 8.77 18.22
N LEU A 86 -0.75 7.68 18.89
CA LEU A 86 -0.94 7.54 20.34
C LEU A 86 -0.04 8.51 21.13
N ASN A 87 1.22 8.65 20.73
CA ASN A 87 2.15 9.57 21.38
C ASN A 87 1.70 11.04 21.23
N SER A 88 1.29 11.44 20.04
CA SER A 88 0.71 12.78 19.80
C SER A 88 -0.53 13.04 20.66
N ALA A 89 -1.43 12.06 20.77
CA ALA A 89 -2.63 12.18 21.60
C ALA A 89 -2.31 12.30 23.10
N LEU A 90 -1.26 11.64 23.59
CA LEU A 90 -0.80 11.75 24.97
C LEU A 90 -0.17 13.12 25.25
N GLU A 91 0.65 13.65 24.33
CA GLU A 91 1.21 15.00 24.46
C GLU A 91 0.12 16.07 24.55
N VAL A 92 -0.91 15.99 23.68
CA VAL A 92 -2.04 16.92 23.71
C VAL A 92 -2.79 16.86 25.05
N ARG A 93 -3.00 15.65 25.59
CA ARG A 93 -3.67 15.47 26.89
C ARG A 93 -2.86 15.95 28.08
N SER A 94 -1.54 15.91 28.01
CA SER A 94 -0.66 16.43 29.08
C SER A 94 -0.57 17.96 29.12
N ARG A 95 -0.93 18.63 28.03
CA ARG A 95 -0.90 20.10 27.89
C ARG A 95 -2.26 20.76 28.14
N ALA A 96 -3.32 19.98 28.34
CA ALA A 96 -4.68 20.44 28.66
C ALA A 96 -4.94 20.37 30.17
#